data_AF-A0AA85KKK0-F1
#
_entry.id   AF-A0AA85KKK0-F1
#
_cell.length_a   1.000
_cell.length_b   1.000
_cell.length_c   1.000
_cell.angle_alpha   90.00
_cell.angle_beta   90.00
_cell.angle_gamma   90.00
#
_symmetry.space_group_name_H-M   'P 1'
#
loop_
_entity.id
_entity.type
_entity.pdbx_description
1 polymer ?
#
loop_
_entity_poly.entity_id
_entity_poly.type
_entity_poly.pdbx_seq_one_letter_code
_entity_poly.pdbx_strand_id
1 'polypeptide(L)'
;MDAGNEKKAYLCHYLISDETRKRFTTKKNDKSNLVKFDTKYENYYFPPFYDLNENSGTKGNIVIDAWPAHASSRERSTNQIHIASDGHIQRQTPEQSRLPPVKKPRFLEMLEARINREKAKFHVTDGEPNPLRLQIYREIFTIFIQTCAYYGPLLARIKDEYESYLVHMQNELKKLLPVRELIWTVSQECEDRVSAMRRRENKNIKALKMEKKELRAQITHLQENATSLTCEVDHLTSELEKKEDEWRTEFDGRKLLITEVNELTSRLKEMEMLARAEVSDDKEDPIKLRIALDQAYKIINNLQVRVTEYESEYESQVPRTKYDDVKNNLLNKIEETAKLKEELESIQIRYDLLQEHCVTLNTYRDLYYIQVTHATRVLGSKSDASQKIDYLNSLFNKWRRLLNDKTWSDFQRLVNDEMVRIETGQTPVVVRSRMPRTRATGGTSSAGGTGASGSGSVPASGTAPGTTLNTDGSGSPQLRDSLHKNETS
;
A
#
# COMPACT_ATOMS: atom_id res chain seq x y z
N MET A 1 -37.16 68.57 -31.84
CA MET A 1 -36.57 69.88 -31.46
C MET A 1 -35.20 69.57 -30.90
N ASP A 2 -34.17 69.94 -31.67
CA ASP A 2 -32.77 69.69 -31.40
C ASP A 2 -32.31 70.38 -30.11
N ALA A 3 -31.74 69.62 -29.19
CA ALA A 3 -31.04 70.16 -28.03
C ALA A 3 -29.59 70.47 -28.44
N GLY A 4 -29.33 71.73 -28.75
CA GLY A 4 -28.01 72.27 -29.04
C GLY A 4 -27.08 72.18 -27.84
N ASN A 5 -25.94 71.50 -28.03
CA ASN A 5 -24.88 71.35 -27.05
C ASN A 5 -24.01 72.63 -27.03
N GLU A 6 -24.23 73.53 -26.07
CA GLU A 6 -23.41 74.75 -25.89
C GLU A 6 -22.01 74.38 -25.38
N LYS A 7 -21.02 74.36 -26.28
CA LYS A 7 -19.60 74.28 -25.92
C LYS A 7 -19.18 75.56 -25.19
N LYS A 8 -18.97 75.49 -23.87
CA LYS A 8 -18.38 76.58 -23.10
C LYS A 8 -16.91 76.76 -23.48
N ALA A 9 -16.61 77.82 -24.23
CA ALA A 9 -15.23 78.27 -24.48
C ALA A 9 -14.80 79.21 -23.35
N TYR A 10 -13.67 78.93 -22.70
CA TYR A 10 -13.07 79.81 -21.69
C TYR A 10 -12.14 80.81 -22.38
N LEU A 11 -12.41 82.11 -22.21
CA LEU A 11 -11.60 83.22 -22.75
C LEU A 11 -10.61 83.69 -21.68
N CYS A 12 -9.32 83.74 -22.01
CA CYS A 12 -8.29 84.30 -21.11
C CYS A 12 -7.64 85.52 -21.77
N HIS A 13 -7.61 86.66 -21.06
CA HIS A 13 -7.01 87.91 -21.53
C HIS A 13 -5.67 88.13 -20.84
N TYR A 14 -4.62 88.41 -21.61
CA TYR A 14 -3.32 88.84 -21.06
C TYR A 14 -2.97 90.24 -21.57
N LEU A 15 -2.53 91.10 -20.65
CA LEU A 15 -2.01 92.43 -20.96
C LEU A 15 -0.60 92.33 -21.55
N ILE A 16 -0.42 92.80 -22.78
CA ILE A 16 0.90 92.97 -23.40
C ILE A 16 1.51 94.27 -22.87
N SER A 17 2.75 94.22 -22.35
CA SER A 17 3.46 95.40 -21.86
C SER A 17 3.77 96.39 -22.99
N ASP A 18 3.77 97.69 -22.70
CA ASP A 18 4.05 98.75 -23.70
C ASP A 18 5.46 98.66 -24.30
N GLU A 19 6.38 97.98 -23.60
CA GLU A 19 7.76 97.74 -24.04
C GLU A 19 7.83 96.72 -25.18
N THR A 20 6.90 95.75 -25.20
CA THR A 20 6.73 94.78 -26.29
C THR A 20 6.04 95.41 -27.49
N ARG A 21 5.13 96.38 -27.27
CA ARG A 21 4.38 97.08 -28.33
C ARG A 21 5.29 97.95 -29.22
N LYS A 22 6.33 98.56 -28.65
CA LYS A 22 7.24 99.48 -29.39
C LYS A 22 8.22 98.79 -30.35
N ARG A 23 8.34 97.45 -30.32
CA ARG A 23 9.25 96.68 -31.19
C ARG A 23 8.61 96.25 -32.53
N PHE A 24 7.32 96.51 -32.72
CA PHE A 24 6.60 96.16 -33.95
C PHE A 24 6.32 97.41 -34.80
N THR A 25 7.15 97.66 -35.81
CA THR A 25 6.79 98.52 -36.95
C THR A 25 6.54 97.64 -38.16
N THR A 26 5.27 97.42 -38.53
CA THR A 26 4.90 96.65 -39.72
C THR A 26 4.67 97.58 -40.91
N LYS A 27 5.39 97.32 -42.02
CA LYS A 27 5.06 97.86 -43.35
C LYS A 27 3.81 97.14 -43.87
N LYS A 28 2.81 97.91 -44.32
CA LYS A 28 1.65 97.43 -45.10
C LYS A 28 2.12 96.93 -46.47
N ASN A 29 1.94 95.65 -46.79
CA ASN A 29 1.10 95.23 -47.91
C ASN A 29 0.95 93.71 -48.02
N ASP A 30 -0.11 93.35 -48.73
CA ASP A 30 -0.45 92.07 -49.36
C ASP A 30 -1.27 91.01 -48.61
N LYS A 31 -2.27 90.56 -49.37
CA LYS A 31 -3.49 89.91 -48.96
C LYS A 31 -3.27 88.40 -48.85
N SER A 32 -3.48 87.83 -47.67
CA SER A 32 -4.16 86.54 -47.52
C SER A 32 -4.51 86.27 -46.06
N ASN A 33 -5.82 86.14 -45.82
CA ASN A 33 -6.48 85.29 -44.84
C ASN A 33 -5.74 84.99 -43.53
N LEU A 34 -5.80 85.91 -42.57
CA LEU A 34 -6.28 85.71 -41.18
C LEU A 34 -5.92 86.96 -40.34
N VAL A 35 -6.64 87.13 -39.24
CA VAL A 35 -6.37 88.06 -38.12
C VAL A 35 -6.86 89.50 -38.31
N LYS A 36 -8.08 89.78 -37.85
CA LYS A 36 -8.39 91.08 -37.25
C LYS A 36 -7.51 91.22 -36.01
N PHE A 37 -6.41 91.96 -36.12
CA PHE A 37 -5.69 92.47 -34.95
C PHE A 37 -6.55 93.58 -34.34
N ASP A 38 -7.32 93.24 -33.30
CA ASP A 38 -7.83 94.24 -32.40
C ASP A 38 -6.73 94.56 -31.39
N THR A 39 -6.38 95.85 -31.28
CA THR A 39 -5.03 96.33 -30.89
C THR A 39 -4.71 96.24 -29.39
N LYS A 40 -5.27 95.26 -28.67
CA LYS A 40 -5.04 95.12 -27.22
C LYS A 40 -4.87 93.69 -26.69
N TYR A 41 -5.29 92.63 -27.39
CA TYR A 41 -5.21 91.25 -26.88
C TYR A 41 -5.01 90.22 -28.01
N GLU A 42 -4.15 89.22 -27.82
CA GLU A 42 -4.07 88.02 -28.68
C GLU A 42 -5.01 86.92 -28.14
N ASN A 43 -5.85 86.37 -29.01
CA ASN A 43 -6.77 85.28 -28.66
C ASN A 43 -6.13 83.93 -29.02
N TYR A 44 -5.86 83.09 -28.01
CA TYR A 44 -5.46 81.69 -28.19
C TYR A 44 -6.59 80.74 -27.79
N TYR A 45 -6.89 79.78 -28.66
CA TYR A 45 -7.80 78.68 -28.38
C TYR A 45 -6.98 77.44 -27.96
N PHE A 46 -7.24 76.92 -26.76
CA PHE A 46 -6.73 75.61 -26.37
C PHE A 46 -7.63 74.50 -26.95
N PRO A 47 -7.07 73.36 -27.41
CA PRO A 47 -7.89 72.22 -27.79
C PRO A 47 -8.63 71.68 -26.56
N PRO A 48 -9.88 71.21 -26.69
CA PRO A 48 -10.60 70.60 -25.58
C PRO A 48 -9.87 69.32 -25.15
N PHE A 49 -9.52 69.25 -23.86
CA PHE A 49 -9.01 68.02 -23.25
C PHE A 49 -10.09 66.93 -23.32
N TYR A 50 -9.67 65.70 -23.65
CA TYR A 50 -10.54 64.53 -23.78
C TYR A 50 -11.48 64.35 -22.58
N ASP A 51 -12.76 64.12 -22.89
CA ASP A 51 -13.82 63.78 -21.93
C ASP A 51 -13.44 62.54 -21.11
N LEU A 52 -13.32 62.72 -19.79
CA LEU A 52 -13.40 61.62 -18.84
C LEU A 52 -14.85 61.57 -18.33
N ASN A 53 -15.53 60.48 -18.65
CA ASN A 53 -16.91 60.15 -18.28
C ASN A 53 -17.35 60.73 -16.92
N GLU A 54 -18.35 61.59 -16.97
CA GLU A 54 -19.14 62.06 -15.83
C GLU A 54 -19.95 60.89 -15.26
N ASN A 55 -19.35 60.07 -14.40
CA ASN A 55 -20.09 59.13 -13.54
C ASN A 55 -19.36 58.75 -12.24
N SER A 56 -18.55 59.65 -11.68
CA SER A 56 -18.12 59.52 -10.28
C SER A 56 -18.13 60.87 -9.58
N GLY A 57 -19.03 60.98 -8.59
CA GLY A 57 -19.27 62.19 -7.82
C GLY A 57 -18.14 62.53 -6.85
N THR A 58 -17.05 63.10 -7.39
CA THR A 58 -15.98 63.69 -6.57
C THR A 58 -15.66 65.08 -7.11
N LYS A 59 -16.30 66.09 -6.51
CA LYS A 59 -15.89 67.49 -6.65
C LYS A 59 -14.57 67.67 -5.92
N GLY A 60 -13.48 67.71 -6.69
CA GLY A 60 -12.16 68.08 -6.21
C GLY A 60 -11.20 68.09 -7.38
N ASN A 61 -10.80 69.26 -7.85
CA ASN A 61 -9.73 69.40 -8.82
C ASN A 61 -8.43 68.88 -8.18
N ILE A 62 -8.10 67.61 -8.43
CA ILE A 62 -6.82 67.02 -8.05
C ILE A 62 -5.80 67.50 -9.09
N VAL A 63 -5.06 68.57 -8.77
CA VAL A 63 -3.82 68.89 -9.47
C VAL A 63 -2.77 67.91 -8.97
N ILE A 64 -2.56 66.82 -9.71
CA ILE A 64 -1.44 65.92 -9.48
C ILE A 64 -0.16 66.68 -9.88
N ASP A 65 0.72 66.93 -8.92
CA ASP A 65 2.05 67.48 -9.21
C ASP A 65 2.81 66.49 -10.10
N ALA A 66 3.36 66.97 -11.21
CA ALA A 66 3.82 66.17 -12.35
C ALA A 66 5.20 65.51 -12.12
N TRP A 67 5.43 65.00 -10.91
CA TRP A 67 6.57 64.18 -10.55
C TRP A 67 6.12 62.73 -10.29
N PRO A 68 6.63 61.70 -11.02
CA PRO A 68 7.70 61.72 -12.02
C PRO A 68 7.21 61.61 -13.47
N ALA A 69 5.90 61.70 -13.75
CA ALA A 69 5.33 61.33 -15.06
C ALA A 69 5.90 62.10 -16.26
N HIS A 70 6.42 63.33 -16.05
CA HIS A 70 6.95 64.18 -17.14
C HIS A 70 8.31 64.81 -16.85
N ALA A 71 9.00 64.38 -15.79
CA ALA A 71 10.27 64.93 -15.31
C ALA A 71 11.42 64.87 -16.32
N SER A 72 11.51 63.75 -17.04
CA SER A 72 12.63 63.38 -17.90
C SER A 72 12.50 63.91 -19.33
N SER A 73 11.30 64.31 -19.74
CA SER A 73 10.96 64.76 -21.10
C SER A 73 10.33 66.15 -21.12
N ARG A 74 10.69 67.01 -20.16
CA ARG A 74 10.28 68.42 -20.20
C ARG A 74 10.99 69.14 -21.35
N GLU A 75 10.37 69.15 -22.53
CA GLU A 75 10.74 70.04 -23.63
C GLU A 75 9.89 71.32 -23.52
N ARG A 76 10.50 72.51 -23.65
CA ARG A 76 9.72 73.73 -23.89
C ARG A 76 9.03 73.60 -25.25
N SER A 77 7.85 74.21 -25.40
CA SER A 77 7.03 74.09 -26.62
C SER A 77 7.85 74.32 -27.89
N THR A 78 7.59 73.52 -28.92
CA THR A 78 8.34 73.39 -30.20
C THR A 78 8.39 74.63 -31.09
N ASN A 79 7.89 75.76 -30.58
CA ASN A 79 7.78 77.05 -31.27
C ASN A 79 8.50 78.17 -30.50
N GLN A 80 9.49 77.85 -29.66
CA GLN A 80 10.31 78.88 -29.03
C GLN A 80 11.36 79.41 -30.01
N ILE A 81 11.49 80.73 -29.97
CA ILE A 81 12.34 81.52 -30.83
C ILE A 81 13.46 82.06 -29.94
N HIS A 82 14.71 81.80 -30.31
CA HIS A 82 15.88 82.30 -29.58
C HIS A 82 16.60 83.35 -30.45
N ILE A 83 17.14 84.38 -29.80
CA ILE A 83 17.96 85.41 -30.46
C ILE A 83 19.40 84.92 -30.38
N ALA A 84 19.96 84.48 -31.51
CA ALA A 84 21.36 84.08 -31.57
C ALA A 84 22.29 85.27 -31.28
N SER A 85 23.54 85.00 -30.90
CA SER A 85 24.52 86.01 -30.48
C SER A 85 24.84 87.06 -31.56
N ASP A 86 24.42 86.81 -32.79
CA ASP A 86 24.50 87.67 -33.98
C ASP A 86 23.27 88.57 -34.17
N GLY A 87 22.28 88.50 -33.28
CA GLY A 87 21.06 89.32 -33.31
C GLY A 87 19.95 88.79 -34.22
N HIS A 88 20.13 87.62 -34.86
CA HIS A 88 19.12 87.01 -35.71
C HIS A 88 18.15 86.09 -34.92
N ILE A 89 16.90 86.10 -35.36
CA ILE A 89 15.79 85.34 -34.77
C ILE A 89 15.79 83.94 -35.40
N GLN A 90 16.19 82.90 -34.64
CA GLN A 90 16.22 81.52 -35.11
C GLN A 90 15.27 80.61 -34.32
N ARG A 91 14.68 79.63 -35.01
CA ARG A 91 13.83 78.59 -34.39
C ARG A 91 14.69 77.65 -33.55
N GLN A 92 14.35 77.49 -32.28
CA GLN A 92 15.08 76.62 -31.36
C GLN A 92 14.93 75.14 -31.77
N THR A 93 16.04 74.40 -31.78
CA THR A 93 16.03 72.95 -32.08
C THR A 93 15.55 72.14 -30.87
N PRO A 94 15.02 70.92 -31.06
CA PRO A 94 14.50 70.07 -29.97
C PRO A 94 15.53 69.74 -28.88
N GLU A 95 16.82 69.75 -29.21
CA GLU A 95 17.91 69.49 -28.26
C GLU A 95 18.18 70.72 -27.37
N GLN A 96 18.00 71.92 -27.92
CA GLN A 96 18.16 73.19 -27.21
C GLN A 96 16.95 73.57 -26.36
N SER A 97 15.77 72.98 -26.61
CA SER A 97 14.54 73.22 -25.85
C SER A 97 14.37 72.29 -24.64
N ARG A 98 15.32 71.36 -24.40
CA ARG A 98 15.32 70.47 -23.24
C ARG A 98 15.54 71.26 -21.96
N LEU A 99 14.62 71.12 -21.01
CA LEU A 99 14.79 71.68 -19.67
C LEU A 99 15.86 70.88 -18.91
N PRO A 100 16.60 71.53 -17.99
CA PRO A 100 17.55 70.83 -17.12
C PRO A 100 16.83 69.68 -16.39
N PRO A 101 17.50 68.52 -16.21
CA PRO A 101 16.94 67.41 -15.47
C PRO A 101 16.54 67.92 -14.08
N VAL A 102 15.26 67.79 -13.77
CA VAL A 102 14.72 68.24 -12.49
C VAL A 102 15.42 67.45 -11.39
N LYS A 103 15.96 68.17 -10.40
CA LYS A 103 16.70 67.58 -9.30
C LYS A 103 15.79 66.62 -8.53
N LYS A 104 16.34 65.47 -8.17
CA LYS A 104 15.64 64.46 -7.39
C LYS A 104 15.16 65.07 -6.05
N PRO A 105 13.93 64.75 -5.59
CA PRO A 105 13.46 65.24 -4.31
C PRO A 105 14.38 64.77 -3.17
N ARG A 106 14.82 65.71 -2.31
CA ARG A 106 15.73 65.43 -1.17
C ARG A 106 15.23 64.30 -0.26
N PHE A 107 13.91 64.21 -0.10
CA PHE A 107 13.31 63.14 0.70
C PHE A 107 13.57 61.75 0.11
N LEU A 108 13.51 61.60 -1.22
CA LEU A 108 13.78 60.34 -1.88
C LEU A 108 15.27 59.97 -1.81
N GLU A 109 16.16 60.95 -1.94
CA GLU A 109 17.61 60.76 -1.74
C GLU A 109 17.92 60.27 -0.31
N MET A 110 17.24 60.85 0.69
CA MET A 110 17.38 60.43 2.09
C MET A 110 16.92 58.98 2.31
N LEU A 111 15.80 58.58 1.70
CA LEU A 111 15.29 57.21 1.79
C LEU A 111 16.23 56.20 1.13
N GLU A 112 16.75 56.51 -0.06
CA GLU A 112 17.74 55.64 -0.74
C GLU A 112 19.05 55.52 0.03
N ALA A 113 19.56 56.65 0.55
CA ALA A 113 20.73 56.63 1.41
C ALA A 113 20.47 55.81 2.69
N ARG A 114 19.23 55.77 3.19
CA ARG A 114 18.84 54.93 4.32
C ARG A 114 18.75 53.44 3.93
N ILE A 115 18.16 53.11 2.78
CA ILE A 115 18.12 51.74 2.23
C ILE A 115 19.54 51.19 2.14
N ASN A 116 20.46 51.95 1.53
CA ASN A 116 21.83 51.52 1.32
C ASN A 116 22.60 51.37 2.64
N ARG A 117 22.38 52.28 3.60
CA ARG A 117 22.95 52.16 4.96
C ARG A 117 22.46 50.93 5.69
N GLU A 118 21.15 50.65 5.66
CA GLU A 118 20.58 49.47 6.34
C GLU A 118 20.99 48.17 5.63
N LYS A 119 21.01 48.12 4.30
CA LYS A 119 21.56 46.98 3.55
C LYS A 119 23.02 46.70 3.89
N ALA A 120 23.86 47.74 3.95
CA ALA A 120 25.27 47.61 4.31
C ALA A 120 25.45 47.12 5.76
N LYS A 121 24.63 47.64 6.69
CA LYS A 121 24.62 47.22 8.10
C LYS A 121 24.27 45.75 8.29
N PHE A 122 23.34 45.23 7.48
CA PHE A 122 22.86 43.84 7.58
C PHE A 122 23.49 42.90 6.54
N HIS A 123 24.49 43.35 5.77
CA HIS A 123 25.15 42.59 4.70
C HIS A 123 24.18 41.93 3.69
N VAL A 124 23.10 42.63 3.36
CA VAL A 124 22.05 42.13 2.46
C VAL A 124 22.41 42.48 1.02
N THR A 125 22.52 41.47 0.17
CA THR A 125 22.80 41.62 -1.27
C THR A 125 21.51 41.74 -2.09
N ASP A 126 21.59 42.31 -3.29
CA ASP A 126 20.44 42.52 -4.18
C ASP A 126 19.99 41.28 -4.98
N GLY A 127 20.59 40.12 -4.70
CA GLY A 127 20.28 38.84 -5.35
C GLY A 127 19.00 38.21 -4.83
N GLU A 128 19.13 37.06 -4.15
CA GLU A 128 18.00 36.22 -3.74
C GLU A 128 16.97 36.94 -2.84
N PRO A 129 15.69 36.53 -2.89
CA PRO A 129 14.66 37.00 -1.96
C PRO A 129 15.08 36.73 -0.52
N ASN A 130 15.35 37.80 0.25
CA ASN A 130 15.78 37.70 1.64
C ASN A 130 14.74 38.39 2.55
N PRO A 131 14.25 37.72 3.61
CA PRO A 131 13.25 38.29 4.50
C PRO A 131 13.73 39.57 5.19
N LEU A 132 15.02 39.68 5.50
CA LEU A 132 15.63 40.88 6.08
C LEU A 132 15.70 42.03 5.08
N ARG A 133 15.94 41.73 3.79
CA ARG A 133 15.84 42.72 2.70
C ARG A 133 14.43 43.28 2.62
N LEU A 134 13.44 42.39 2.60
CA LEU A 134 12.04 42.77 2.55
C LEU A 134 11.66 43.65 3.76
N GLN A 135 12.15 43.31 4.95
CA GLN A 135 11.91 44.09 6.17
C GLN A 135 12.44 45.53 6.07
N ILE A 136 13.67 45.72 5.58
CA ILE A 136 14.27 47.05 5.35
C ILE A 136 13.37 47.88 4.43
N TYR A 137 12.91 47.30 3.32
CA TYR A 137 12.02 47.99 2.39
C TYR A 137 10.64 48.29 3.00
N ARG A 138 10.08 47.39 3.83
CA ARG A 138 8.80 47.60 4.52
C ARG A 138 8.87 48.76 5.52
N GLU A 139 9.96 48.86 6.28
CA GLU A 139 10.18 49.94 7.24
C GLU A 139 10.33 51.30 6.54
N ILE A 140 11.12 51.33 5.47
CA ILE A 140 11.37 52.55 4.68
C ILE A 140 10.11 52.98 3.91
N PHE A 141 9.33 52.04 3.40
CA PHE A 141 8.02 52.33 2.79
C PHE A 141 7.02 52.86 3.82
N THR A 142 7.05 52.36 5.06
CA THR A 142 6.23 52.90 6.16
C THR A 142 6.57 54.37 6.44
N ILE A 143 7.86 54.70 6.50
CA ILE A 143 8.34 56.10 6.67
C ILE A 143 7.91 56.97 5.48
N PHE A 144 7.99 56.44 4.26
CA PHE A 144 7.53 57.13 3.05
C PHE A 144 6.03 57.46 3.15
N ILE A 145 5.19 56.48 3.48
CA ILE A 145 3.74 56.64 3.66
C ILE A 145 3.43 57.70 4.73
N GLN A 146 4.10 57.66 5.88
CA GLN A 146 3.91 58.60 6.99
C GLN A 146 4.23 60.06 6.60
N THR A 147 5.13 60.26 5.62
CA THR A 147 5.53 61.58 5.15
C THR A 147 4.64 62.09 4.01
N CYS A 148 3.87 61.21 3.36
CA CYS A 148 2.97 61.57 2.26
C CYS A 148 1.61 62.07 2.77
N ALA A 149 1.37 63.38 2.70
CA ALA A 149 0.12 63.99 3.17
C ALA A 149 -1.14 63.55 2.38
N TYR A 150 -1.05 63.48 1.05
CA TYR A 150 -2.23 63.24 0.19
C TYR A 150 -2.40 61.77 -0.24
N TYR A 151 -1.29 61.09 -0.55
CA TYR A 151 -1.30 59.70 -1.02
C TYR A 151 -1.13 58.67 0.11
N GLY A 152 -0.81 59.12 1.33
CA GLY A 152 -0.55 58.25 2.49
C GLY A 152 -1.66 57.22 2.76
N PRO A 153 -2.95 57.62 2.85
CA PRO A 153 -4.04 56.67 3.10
C PRO A 153 -4.19 55.58 2.03
N LEU A 154 -3.99 55.92 0.76
CA LEU A 154 -4.05 54.95 -0.34
C LEU A 154 -2.88 53.97 -0.27
N LEU A 155 -1.66 54.48 -0.09
CA LEU A 155 -0.45 53.66 -0.02
C LEU A 155 -0.44 52.77 1.23
N ALA A 156 -0.98 53.25 2.36
CA ALA A 156 -1.19 52.44 3.57
C ALA A 156 -2.13 51.27 3.29
N ARG A 157 -3.28 51.51 2.62
CA ARG A 157 -4.21 50.43 2.25
C ARG A 157 -3.57 49.42 1.30
N ILE A 158 -2.82 49.88 0.30
CA ILE A 158 -2.09 49.00 -0.62
C ILE A 158 -1.06 48.17 0.16
N LYS A 159 -0.28 48.80 1.05
CA LYS A 159 0.65 48.10 1.92
C LYS A 159 -0.07 47.01 2.72
N ASP A 160 -1.15 47.36 3.40
CA ASP A 160 -1.89 46.44 4.27
C ASP A 160 -2.43 45.21 3.51
N GLU A 161 -2.87 45.35 2.26
CA GLU A 161 -3.26 44.21 1.42
C GLU A 161 -2.10 43.25 1.15
N TYR A 162 -0.92 43.77 0.78
CA TYR A 162 0.26 42.92 0.58
C TYR A 162 0.72 42.27 1.89
N GLU A 163 0.65 42.99 3.01
CA GLU A 163 1.04 42.47 4.32
C GLU A 163 0.10 41.36 4.79
N SER A 164 -1.20 41.56 4.61
CA SER A 164 -2.23 40.56 4.88
C SER A 164 -2.01 39.29 4.05
N TYR A 165 -1.70 39.46 2.76
CA TYR A 165 -1.40 38.33 1.88
C TYR A 165 -0.11 37.60 2.25
N LEU A 166 0.96 38.31 2.66
CA LEU A 166 2.20 37.69 3.14
C LEU A 166 1.95 36.85 4.40
N VAL A 167 1.17 37.35 5.35
CA VAL A 167 0.77 36.59 6.55
C VAL A 167 -0.07 35.37 6.19
N HIS A 168 -1.01 35.52 5.25
CA HIS A 168 -1.80 34.40 4.73
C HIS A 168 -0.89 33.32 4.13
N MET A 169 0.05 33.69 3.25
CA MET A 169 1.00 32.74 2.64
C MET A 169 1.90 32.05 3.67
N GLN A 170 2.37 32.77 4.70
CA GLN A 170 3.13 32.17 5.79
C GLN A 170 2.30 31.17 6.60
N ASN A 171 1.01 31.45 6.81
CA ASN A 171 0.11 30.54 7.49
C ASN A 171 -0.19 29.29 6.65
N GLU A 172 -0.38 29.43 5.34
CA GLU A 172 -0.50 28.29 4.42
C GLU A 172 0.78 27.43 4.42
N LEU A 173 1.96 28.06 4.40
CA LEU A 173 3.23 27.34 4.49
C LEU A 173 3.36 26.55 5.81
N LYS A 174 2.94 27.13 6.93
CA LYS A 174 2.93 26.44 8.23
C LYS A 174 1.99 25.23 8.25
N LYS A 175 0.85 25.29 7.56
CA LYS A 175 -0.08 24.15 7.44
C LYS A 175 0.51 23.01 6.60
N LEU A 176 1.39 23.30 5.66
CA LEU A 176 2.05 22.30 4.81
C LEU A 176 3.21 21.56 5.52
N LEU A 177 3.81 22.14 6.57
CA LEU A 177 4.92 21.52 7.30
C LEU A 177 4.55 20.16 7.92
N PRO A 178 3.44 20.02 8.69
CA PRO A 178 3.01 18.72 9.21
C PRO A 178 2.74 17.68 8.13
N VAL A 179 2.22 18.11 6.97
CA VAL A 179 1.95 17.21 5.84
C VAL A 179 3.26 16.64 5.29
N ARG A 180 4.30 17.47 5.18
CA ARG A 180 5.64 17.02 4.76
C ARG A 180 6.22 16.00 5.75
N GLU A 181 6.10 16.25 7.05
CA GLU A 181 6.56 15.32 8.10
C GLU A 181 5.79 14.00 8.09
N LEU A 182 4.47 14.07 7.87
CA LEU A 182 3.63 12.89 7.73
C LEU A 182 4.04 12.07 6.50
N ILE A 183 4.24 12.71 5.35
CA ILE A 183 4.70 12.04 4.12
C ILE A 183 6.04 11.35 4.36
N TRP A 184 6.98 12.02 5.04
CA TRP A 184 8.27 11.43 5.39
C TRP A 184 8.11 10.18 6.27
N THR A 185 7.27 10.28 7.29
CA THR A 185 7.01 9.16 8.22
C THR A 185 6.36 7.97 7.50
N VAL A 186 5.36 8.23 6.65
CA VAL A 186 4.69 7.20 5.86
C VAL A 186 5.64 6.57 4.85
N SER A 187 6.54 7.35 4.23
CA SER A 187 7.58 6.84 3.34
C SER A 187 8.50 5.88 4.08
N GLN A 188 8.98 6.26 5.27
CA GLN A 188 9.82 5.41 6.11
C GLN A 188 9.12 4.12 6.51
N GLU A 189 7.85 4.20 6.94
CA GLU A 189 7.05 3.03 7.30
C GLU A 189 6.86 2.08 6.10
N CYS A 190 6.65 2.63 4.90
CA CYS A 190 6.55 1.84 3.68
C CYS A 190 7.87 1.13 3.34
N GLU A 191 9.00 1.83 3.45
CA GLU A 191 10.33 1.24 3.25
C GLU A 191 10.62 0.12 4.26
N ASP A 192 10.26 0.33 5.52
CA ASP A 192 10.41 -0.68 6.58
C ASP A 192 9.53 -1.90 6.32
N ARG A 193 8.28 -1.70 5.90
CA ARG A 193 7.37 -2.79 5.54
C ARG A 193 7.87 -3.60 4.35
N VAL A 194 8.34 -2.92 3.29
CA VAL A 194 8.95 -3.58 2.12
C VAL A 194 10.19 -4.36 2.53
N SER A 195 11.05 -3.77 3.35
CA SER A 195 12.26 -4.43 3.85
C SER A 195 11.92 -5.66 4.70
N ALA A 196 10.91 -5.59 5.56
CA ALA A 196 10.45 -6.72 6.36
C ALA A 196 9.90 -7.85 5.47
N MET A 197 9.11 -7.54 4.44
CA MET A 197 8.64 -8.53 3.47
C MET A 197 9.80 -9.22 2.75
N ARG A 198 10.76 -8.44 2.22
CA ARG A 198 11.96 -8.99 1.55
C ARG A 198 12.78 -9.91 2.47
N ARG A 199 12.91 -9.58 3.76
CA ARG A 199 13.59 -10.44 4.73
C ARG A 199 12.86 -11.77 4.94
N ARG A 200 11.52 -11.75 5.03
CA ARG A 200 10.71 -12.99 5.16
C ARG A 200 10.82 -13.84 3.89
N GLU A 201 10.65 -13.23 2.72
CA GLU A 201 10.80 -13.91 1.44
C GLU A 201 12.18 -14.54 1.28
N ASN A 202 13.25 -13.81 1.62
CA ASN A 202 14.61 -14.36 1.57
C ASN A 202 14.82 -15.54 2.53
N LYS A 203 14.19 -15.54 3.71
CA LYS A 203 14.22 -16.68 4.63
C LYS A 203 13.51 -17.88 4.01
N ASN A 204 12.32 -17.67 3.43
CA ASN A 204 11.54 -18.73 2.78
C ASN A 204 12.28 -19.30 1.56
N ILE A 205 12.87 -18.45 0.71
CA ILE A 205 13.68 -18.86 -0.44
C ILE A 205 14.86 -19.73 0.01
N LYS A 206 15.53 -19.37 1.10
CA LYS A 206 16.62 -20.17 1.65
C LYS A 206 16.14 -21.53 2.15
N ALA A 207 15.04 -21.57 2.90
CA ALA A 207 14.44 -22.81 3.39
C ALA A 207 14.05 -23.75 2.23
N LEU A 208 13.32 -23.22 1.24
CA LEU A 208 12.92 -23.97 0.04
C LEU A 208 14.12 -24.45 -0.78
N LYS A 209 15.21 -23.67 -0.85
CA LYS A 209 16.45 -24.12 -1.51
C LYS A 209 17.10 -25.29 -0.78
N MET A 210 17.09 -25.29 0.55
CA MET A 210 17.62 -26.40 1.36
C MET A 210 16.77 -27.65 1.19
N GLU A 211 15.44 -27.53 1.30
CA GLU A 211 14.50 -28.63 1.10
C GLU A 211 14.61 -29.21 -0.32
N LYS A 212 14.69 -28.37 -1.35
CA LYS A 212 14.92 -28.80 -2.72
C LYS A 212 16.23 -29.58 -2.88
N LYS A 213 17.29 -29.19 -2.16
CA LYS A 213 18.58 -29.91 -2.19
C LYS A 213 18.45 -31.27 -1.51
N GLU A 214 17.77 -31.33 -0.38
CA GLU A 214 17.51 -32.56 0.38
C GLU A 214 16.68 -33.55 -0.43
N LEU A 215 15.55 -33.12 -1.00
CA LEU A 215 14.71 -33.97 -1.85
C LEU A 215 15.46 -34.48 -3.08
N ARG A 216 16.34 -33.66 -3.67
CA ARG A 216 17.20 -34.12 -4.77
C ARG A 216 18.17 -35.21 -4.33
N ALA A 217 18.77 -35.09 -3.14
CA ALA A 217 19.66 -36.12 -2.61
C ALA A 217 18.90 -37.44 -2.33
N GLN A 218 17.65 -37.35 -1.85
CA GLN A 218 16.81 -38.53 -1.67
C GLN A 218 16.44 -39.19 -3.00
N ILE A 219 16.11 -38.39 -4.03
CA ILE A 219 15.84 -38.91 -5.38
C ILE A 219 17.07 -39.64 -5.93
N THR A 220 18.27 -39.05 -5.83
CA THR A 220 19.50 -39.70 -6.33
C THR A 220 19.79 -40.99 -5.58
N HIS A 221 19.63 -41.00 -4.25
CA HIS A 221 19.79 -42.21 -3.44
C HIS A 221 18.79 -43.31 -3.81
N LEU A 222 17.52 -42.98 -4.02
CA LEU A 222 16.51 -43.95 -4.45
C LEU A 222 16.78 -44.46 -5.87
N GLN A 223 17.28 -43.61 -6.77
CA GLN A 223 17.70 -44.02 -8.11
C GLN A 223 18.88 -44.99 -8.06
N GLU A 224 19.89 -44.71 -7.24
CA GLU A 224 21.04 -45.60 -7.03
C GLU A 224 20.59 -46.95 -6.48
N ASN A 225 19.71 -46.97 -5.47
CA ASN A 225 19.15 -48.21 -4.92
C ASN A 225 18.34 -48.99 -5.95
N ALA A 226 17.52 -48.31 -6.77
CA ALA A 226 16.79 -48.96 -7.85
C ALA A 226 17.74 -49.60 -8.86
N THR A 227 18.81 -48.90 -9.27
CA THR A 227 19.81 -49.47 -10.19
C THR A 227 20.55 -50.66 -9.58
N SER A 228 20.92 -50.58 -8.30
CA SER A 228 21.57 -51.69 -7.59
C SER A 228 20.67 -52.91 -7.53
N LEU A 229 19.39 -52.72 -7.20
CA LEU A 229 18.42 -53.80 -7.11
C LEU A 229 18.14 -54.41 -8.48
N THR A 230 18.05 -53.60 -9.54
CA THR A 230 17.93 -54.11 -10.92
C THR A 230 19.14 -54.97 -11.28
N CYS A 231 20.36 -54.53 -10.99
CA CYS A 231 21.56 -55.34 -11.22
C CYS A 231 21.55 -56.67 -10.45
N GLU A 232 21.05 -56.67 -9.22
CA GLU A 232 20.91 -57.90 -8.41
C GLU A 232 19.86 -58.85 -8.99
N VAL A 233 18.70 -58.32 -9.41
CA VAL A 233 17.66 -59.10 -10.09
C VAL A 233 18.17 -59.69 -11.39
N ASP A 234 18.87 -58.91 -12.21
CA ASP A 234 19.47 -59.40 -13.47
C ASP A 234 20.49 -60.51 -13.20
N HIS A 235 21.31 -60.35 -12.15
CA HIS A 235 22.28 -61.36 -11.74
C HIS A 235 21.61 -62.66 -11.29
N LEU A 236 20.63 -62.58 -10.39
CA LEU A 236 19.88 -63.75 -9.90
C LEU A 236 19.09 -64.43 -11.02
N THR A 237 18.55 -63.66 -11.96
CA THR A 237 17.86 -64.20 -13.14
C THR A 237 18.83 -65.00 -14.00
N SER A 238 20.03 -64.47 -14.25
CA SER A 238 21.08 -65.19 -15.00
C SER A 238 21.57 -66.45 -14.27
N GLU A 239 21.69 -66.42 -12.94
CA GLU A 239 22.02 -67.62 -12.16
C GLU A 239 20.92 -68.67 -12.22
N LEU A 240 19.65 -68.26 -12.18
CA LEU A 240 18.50 -69.15 -12.29
C LEU A 240 18.43 -69.81 -13.67
N GLU A 241 18.64 -69.05 -14.74
CA GLU A 241 18.72 -69.59 -16.12
C GLU A 241 19.84 -70.62 -16.24
N LYS A 242 21.04 -70.30 -15.71
CA LYS A 242 22.16 -71.24 -15.70
C LYS A 242 21.82 -72.52 -14.93
N LYS A 243 21.15 -72.40 -13.79
CA LYS A 243 20.68 -73.56 -13.03
C LYS A 243 19.69 -74.36 -13.86
N GLU A 244 18.69 -73.74 -14.46
CA GLU A 244 17.71 -74.44 -15.30
C GLU A 244 18.39 -75.25 -16.41
N ASP A 245 19.42 -74.70 -17.06
CA ASP A 245 20.21 -75.41 -18.06
C ASP A 245 21.00 -76.59 -17.46
N GLU A 246 21.63 -76.42 -16.28
CA GLU A 246 22.27 -77.52 -15.54
C GLU A 246 21.24 -78.65 -15.27
N TRP A 247 20.05 -78.31 -14.77
CA TRP A 247 18.98 -79.28 -14.50
C TRP A 247 18.49 -79.99 -15.76
N ARG A 248 18.34 -79.27 -16.89
CA ARG A 248 17.97 -79.87 -18.19
C ARG A 248 19.03 -80.85 -18.66
N THR A 249 20.31 -80.47 -18.62
CA THR A 249 21.41 -81.35 -19.03
C THR A 249 21.51 -82.59 -18.14
N GLU A 250 21.30 -82.45 -16.83
CA GLU A 250 21.25 -83.58 -15.91
C GLU A 250 20.05 -84.49 -16.19
N PHE A 251 18.87 -83.92 -16.42
CA PHE A 251 17.66 -84.67 -16.75
C PHE A 251 17.83 -85.48 -18.05
N ASP A 252 18.39 -84.86 -19.10
CA ASP A 252 18.70 -85.54 -20.35
C ASP A 252 19.73 -86.66 -20.15
N GLY A 253 20.76 -86.43 -19.32
CA GLY A 253 21.73 -87.45 -18.91
C GLY A 253 21.09 -88.62 -18.16
N ARG A 254 20.19 -88.35 -17.20
CA ARG A 254 19.44 -89.37 -16.47
C ARG A 254 18.53 -90.17 -17.40
N LYS A 255 17.88 -89.52 -18.36
CA LYS A 255 17.03 -90.18 -19.36
C LYS A 255 17.84 -91.14 -20.23
N LEU A 256 19.03 -90.72 -20.67
CA LEU A 256 19.96 -91.55 -21.42
C LEU A 256 20.49 -92.74 -20.58
N LEU A 257 20.80 -92.50 -19.30
CA LEU A 257 21.20 -93.56 -18.37
C LEU A 257 20.06 -94.57 -18.13
N ILE A 258 18.81 -94.11 -17.99
CA ILE A 258 17.65 -95.00 -17.86
C ILE A 258 17.49 -95.87 -19.10
N THR A 259 17.67 -95.30 -20.31
CA THR A 259 17.63 -96.11 -21.54
C THR A 259 18.70 -97.18 -21.54
N GLU A 260 19.94 -96.85 -21.16
CA GLU A 260 21.04 -97.82 -21.07
C GLU A 260 20.81 -98.88 -19.98
N VAL A 261 20.35 -98.48 -18.79
CA VAL A 261 19.98 -99.40 -17.71
C VAL A 261 18.85 -100.34 -18.13
N ASN A 262 17.85 -99.86 -18.86
CA ASN A 262 16.77 -100.71 -19.37
C ASN A 262 17.27 -101.72 -20.40
N GLU A 263 18.18 -101.31 -21.30
CA GLU A 263 18.85 -102.23 -22.23
C GLU A 263 19.66 -103.30 -21.49
N LEU A 264 20.47 -102.90 -20.50
CA LEU A 264 21.24 -103.81 -19.66
C LEU A 264 20.34 -104.75 -18.85
N THR A 265 19.25 -104.22 -18.29
CA THR A 265 18.27 -105.01 -17.52
C THR A 265 17.54 -106.01 -18.41
N SER A 266 17.25 -105.67 -19.67
CA SER A 266 16.70 -106.61 -20.65
C SER A 266 17.69 -107.75 -20.90
N ARG A 267 18.96 -107.43 -21.18
CA ARG A 267 20.03 -108.44 -21.32
C ARG A 267 20.20 -109.30 -20.06
N LEU A 268 20.13 -108.69 -18.89
CA LEU A 268 20.28 -109.40 -17.63
C LEU A 268 19.06 -110.27 -17.35
N LYS A 269 17.83 -109.83 -17.65
CA LYS A 269 16.63 -110.68 -17.60
C LYS A 269 16.71 -111.84 -18.57
N GLU A 270 17.29 -111.65 -19.76
CA GLU A 270 17.57 -112.77 -20.67
C GLU A 270 18.54 -113.77 -20.02
N MET A 271 19.60 -113.32 -19.33
CA MET A 271 20.48 -114.20 -18.54
C MET A 271 19.80 -114.79 -17.29
N GLU A 272 18.95 -114.03 -16.61
CA GLU A 272 18.28 -114.43 -15.38
C GLU A 272 17.14 -115.41 -15.69
N MET A 273 16.51 -115.33 -16.87
CA MET A 273 15.63 -116.41 -17.37
C MET A 273 16.42 -117.71 -17.60
N LEU A 274 17.72 -117.62 -17.94
CA LEU A 274 18.61 -118.78 -17.97
C LEU A 274 18.97 -119.26 -16.55
N ALA A 275 19.08 -118.36 -15.57
CA ALA A 275 19.47 -118.68 -14.19
C ALA A 275 18.30 -119.08 -13.26
N ARG A 276 17.07 -118.55 -13.44
CA ARG A 276 15.84 -118.91 -12.69
C ARG A 276 15.28 -120.28 -13.04
N ALA A 277 15.89 -120.99 -13.99
CA ALA A 277 15.77 -122.44 -14.08
C ALA A 277 16.40 -123.15 -12.85
N GLU A 278 17.13 -122.42 -12.00
CA GLU A 278 17.92 -122.95 -10.90
C GLU A 278 17.49 -122.33 -9.54
N VAL A 279 16.40 -122.89 -9.00
CA VAL A 279 16.07 -123.02 -7.56
C VAL A 279 15.67 -121.77 -6.74
N SER A 280 14.75 -122.06 -5.82
CA SER A 280 13.95 -121.21 -4.94
C SER A 280 14.54 -120.98 -3.54
N ASP A 281 14.11 -119.85 -2.98
CA ASP A 281 13.63 -119.61 -1.60
C ASP A 281 14.56 -119.95 -0.42
N ASP A 282 14.86 -118.92 0.38
CA ASP A 282 15.28 -119.12 1.76
C ASP A 282 14.67 -118.07 2.70
N LYS A 283 13.98 -118.61 3.71
CA LYS A 283 13.36 -117.90 4.83
C LYS A 283 14.42 -117.19 5.67
N GLU A 284 14.12 -115.96 6.06
CA GLU A 284 15.10 -115.04 6.65
C GLU A 284 15.69 -115.51 7.99
N ASP A 285 17.02 -115.60 7.96
CA ASP A 285 17.95 -115.93 9.03
C ASP A 285 17.85 -114.95 10.23
N PRO A 286 17.80 -115.44 11.49
CA PRO A 286 17.80 -114.63 12.71
C PRO A 286 18.96 -113.62 12.83
N ILE A 287 20.03 -113.76 12.06
CA ILE A 287 21.11 -112.76 11.95
C ILE A 287 20.60 -111.47 11.28
N LYS A 288 19.68 -111.55 10.30
CA LYS A 288 19.08 -110.37 9.64
C LYS A 288 18.29 -109.51 10.63
N LEU A 289 17.55 -110.14 11.55
CA LEU A 289 16.83 -109.44 12.61
C LEU A 289 17.77 -108.68 13.57
N ARG A 290 18.95 -109.24 13.86
CA ARG A 290 19.96 -108.56 14.68
C ARG A 290 20.62 -107.39 13.95
N ILE A 291 20.84 -107.52 12.64
CA ILE A 291 21.33 -106.42 11.79
C ILE A 291 20.28 -105.31 11.67
N ALA A 292 19.00 -105.65 11.54
CA ALA A 292 17.90 -104.69 11.51
C ALA A 292 17.78 -103.91 12.83
N LEU A 293 18.03 -104.57 13.97
CA LEU A 293 18.07 -103.91 15.28
C LEU A 293 19.24 -102.91 15.39
N ASP A 294 20.44 -103.30 14.97
CA ASP A 294 21.62 -102.41 14.96
C ASP A 294 21.45 -101.24 13.97
N GLN A 295 20.78 -101.48 12.84
CA GLN A 295 20.37 -100.43 11.91
C GLN A 295 19.34 -99.49 12.52
N ALA A 296 18.37 -99.98 13.28
CA ALA A 296 17.40 -99.13 13.99
C ALA A 296 18.07 -98.21 15.01
N TYR A 297 19.04 -98.72 15.77
CA TYR A 297 19.83 -97.88 16.69
C TYR A 297 20.66 -96.81 15.97
N LYS A 298 21.26 -97.16 14.83
CA LYS A 298 21.98 -96.18 13.99
C LYS A 298 21.04 -95.11 13.43
N ILE A 299 19.84 -95.48 13.01
CA ILE A 299 18.82 -94.55 12.51
C ILE A 299 18.38 -93.58 13.61
N ILE A 300 18.10 -94.11 14.82
CA ILE A 300 17.73 -93.28 15.97
C ILE A 300 18.83 -92.28 16.31
N ASN A 301 20.09 -92.72 16.35
CA ASN A 301 21.21 -91.84 16.67
C ASN A 301 21.42 -90.78 15.59
N ASN A 302 21.23 -91.13 14.31
CA ASN A 302 21.28 -90.17 13.20
C ASN A 302 20.15 -89.12 13.29
N LEU A 303 18.93 -89.54 13.61
CA LEU A 303 17.81 -88.62 13.83
C LEU A 303 18.08 -87.65 15.00
N GLN A 304 18.70 -88.15 16.08
CA GLN A 304 19.08 -87.32 17.23
C GLN A 304 20.09 -86.23 16.85
N VAL A 305 21.11 -86.59 16.07
CA VAL A 305 22.11 -85.64 15.55
C VAL A 305 21.43 -84.59 14.67
N ARG A 306 20.52 -85.02 13.80
CA ARG A 306 19.82 -84.14 12.87
C ARG A 306 18.85 -83.17 13.55
N VAL A 307 18.21 -83.59 14.65
CA VAL A 307 17.43 -82.69 15.52
C VAL A 307 18.34 -81.63 16.15
N THR A 308 19.51 -82.02 16.63
CA THR A 308 20.49 -81.10 17.23
C THR A 308 21.01 -80.09 16.19
N GLU A 309 21.26 -80.55 14.96
CA GLU A 309 21.61 -79.67 13.84
C GLU A 309 20.47 -78.68 13.54
N TYR A 310 19.22 -79.14 13.45
CA TYR A 310 18.07 -78.25 13.23
C TYR A 310 17.86 -77.25 14.37
N GLU A 311 18.09 -77.63 15.62
CA GLU A 311 18.03 -76.69 16.74
C GLU A 311 19.11 -75.60 16.62
N SER A 312 20.34 -75.97 16.24
CA SER A 312 21.43 -75.01 16.01
C SER A 312 21.19 -74.11 14.80
N GLU A 313 20.64 -74.67 13.71
CA GLU A 313 20.26 -73.94 12.52
C GLU A 313 19.12 -72.98 12.82
N TYR A 314 18.11 -73.41 13.60
CA TYR A 314 16.99 -72.57 14.02
C TYR A 314 17.43 -71.39 14.90
N GLU A 315 18.36 -71.63 15.83
CA GLU A 315 18.97 -70.58 16.65
C GLU A 315 19.74 -69.56 15.78
N SER A 316 20.36 -70.01 14.69
CA SER A 316 21.06 -69.13 13.72
C SER A 316 20.13 -68.41 12.74
N GLN A 317 19.02 -69.05 12.31
CA GLN A 317 18.12 -68.60 11.24
C GLN A 317 16.94 -67.76 11.75
N VAL A 318 16.64 -67.79 13.05
CA VAL A 318 15.67 -66.89 13.69
C VAL A 318 16.41 -65.94 14.63
N PRO A 319 17.07 -64.88 14.11
CA PRO A 319 17.78 -63.93 14.94
C PRO A 319 16.74 -63.12 15.73
N ARG A 320 16.56 -63.52 16.99
CA ARG A 320 15.69 -62.83 17.95
C ARG A 320 16.07 -61.35 18.08
N THR A 321 17.35 -61.06 17.92
CA THR A 321 17.92 -59.71 17.80
C THR A 321 17.33 -58.92 16.63
N LYS A 322 17.28 -59.48 15.42
CA LYS A 322 16.68 -58.79 14.25
C LYS A 322 15.18 -58.55 14.44
N TYR A 323 14.47 -59.50 15.05
CA TYR A 323 13.06 -59.31 15.40
C TYR A 323 12.88 -58.16 16.40
N ASP A 324 13.70 -58.12 17.45
CA ASP A 324 13.67 -57.06 18.45
C ASP A 324 14.07 -55.70 17.84
N ASP A 325 15.02 -55.66 16.91
CA ASP A 325 15.41 -54.45 16.17
C ASP A 325 14.26 -53.92 15.29
N VAL A 326 13.56 -54.81 14.57
CA VAL A 326 12.40 -54.43 13.76
C VAL A 326 11.26 -53.95 14.65
N LYS A 327 11.02 -54.62 15.78
CA LYS A 327 10.01 -54.23 16.76
C LYS A 327 10.30 -52.85 17.38
N ASN A 328 11.56 -52.59 17.75
CA ASN A 328 11.97 -51.30 18.29
C ASN A 328 11.86 -50.19 17.23
N ASN A 329 12.25 -50.46 15.98
CA ASN A 329 12.05 -49.53 14.88
C ASN A 329 10.57 -49.22 14.65
N LEU A 330 9.69 -50.24 14.69
CA LEU A 330 8.25 -50.05 14.56
C LEU A 330 7.70 -49.15 15.67
N LEU A 331 8.11 -49.39 16.92
CA LEU A 331 7.69 -48.56 18.07
C LEU A 331 8.14 -47.10 17.90
N ASN A 332 9.39 -46.87 17.49
CA ASN A 332 9.90 -45.53 17.23
C ASN A 332 9.12 -44.84 16.11
N LYS A 333 8.81 -45.56 15.02
CA LYS A 333 8.01 -45.03 13.91
C LYS A 333 6.58 -44.68 14.36
N ILE A 334 5.97 -45.50 15.21
CA ILE A 334 4.66 -45.20 15.79
C ILE A 334 4.72 -43.90 16.60
N GLU A 335 5.74 -43.71 17.45
CA GLU A 335 5.89 -42.49 18.24
C GLU A 335 6.12 -41.24 17.35
N GLU A 336 6.95 -41.35 16.30
CA GLU A 336 7.14 -40.30 15.31
C GLU A 336 5.82 -39.93 14.61
N THR A 337 5.04 -40.93 14.18
CA THR A 337 3.73 -40.67 13.55
C THR A 337 2.73 -40.01 14.49
N ALA A 338 2.77 -40.33 15.79
CA ALA A 338 1.92 -39.69 16.78
C ALA A 338 2.28 -38.20 16.94
N LYS A 339 3.59 -37.87 17.03
CA LYS A 339 4.06 -36.48 17.10
C LYS A 339 3.69 -35.67 15.86
N LEU A 340 3.91 -36.23 14.67
CA LEU A 340 3.54 -35.57 13.41
C LEU A 340 2.03 -35.32 13.31
N LYS A 341 1.21 -36.23 13.83
CA LYS A 341 -0.24 -36.05 13.86
C LYS A 341 -0.66 -34.91 14.79
N GLU A 342 -0.05 -34.80 15.97
CA GLU A 342 -0.29 -33.68 16.90
C GLU A 342 0.13 -32.33 16.29
N GLU A 343 1.28 -32.27 15.62
CA GLU A 343 1.72 -31.07 14.90
C GLU A 343 0.77 -30.69 13.77
N LEU A 344 0.28 -31.67 13.01
CA LEU A 344 -0.70 -31.45 11.95
C LEU A 344 -2.01 -30.89 12.51
N GLU A 345 -2.54 -31.45 13.59
CA GLU A 345 -3.74 -30.94 14.28
C GLU A 345 -3.51 -29.51 14.80
N SER A 346 -2.34 -29.22 15.38
CA SER A 346 -1.98 -27.86 15.82
C SER A 346 -1.90 -26.85 14.66
N ILE A 347 -1.35 -27.26 13.51
CA ILE A 347 -1.31 -26.42 12.30
C ILE A 347 -2.72 -26.20 11.76
N GLN A 348 -3.57 -27.24 11.75
CA GLN A 348 -4.95 -27.15 11.30
C GLN A 348 -5.74 -26.13 12.12
N ILE A 349 -5.66 -26.20 13.46
CA ILE A 349 -6.32 -25.23 14.35
C ILE A 349 -5.86 -23.79 14.07
N ARG A 350 -4.55 -23.58 13.85
CA ARG A 350 -4.02 -22.25 13.51
C ARG A 350 -4.47 -21.76 12.13
N TYR A 351 -4.60 -22.67 11.18
CA TYR A 351 -5.11 -22.36 9.84
C TYR A 351 -6.59 -21.95 9.90
N ASP A 352 -7.41 -22.70 10.64
CA ASP A 352 -8.84 -22.42 10.81
C ASP A 352 -9.05 -21.04 11.46
N LEU A 353 -8.28 -20.72 12.52
CA LEU A 353 -8.30 -19.40 13.15
C LEU A 353 -7.91 -18.28 12.16
N LEU A 354 -6.88 -18.49 11.34
CA LEU A 354 -6.47 -17.52 10.32
C LEU A 354 -7.58 -17.32 9.27
N GLN A 355 -8.28 -18.39 8.92
CA GLN A 355 -9.39 -18.34 7.98
C GLN A 355 -10.56 -17.52 8.55
N GLU A 356 -10.90 -17.70 9.84
CA GLU A 356 -11.90 -16.88 10.53
C GLU A 356 -11.51 -15.39 10.55
N HIS A 357 -10.23 -15.09 10.81
CA HIS A 357 -9.72 -13.71 10.74
C HIS A 357 -9.85 -13.11 9.34
N CYS A 358 -9.53 -13.87 8.29
CA CYS A 358 -9.69 -13.43 6.90
C CYS A 358 -11.15 -13.15 6.54
N VAL A 359 -12.07 -14.00 6.96
CA VAL A 359 -13.52 -13.79 6.79
C VAL A 359 -13.95 -12.50 7.49
N THR A 360 -13.52 -12.29 8.73
CA THR A 360 -13.81 -11.08 9.51
C THR A 360 -13.22 -9.81 8.88
N LEU A 361 -12.02 -9.88 8.32
CA LEU A 361 -11.40 -8.77 7.59
C LEU A 361 -12.19 -8.43 6.31
N ASN A 362 -12.66 -9.44 5.58
CA ASN A 362 -13.48 -9.23 4.41
C ASN A 362 -14.82 -8.56 4.77
N THR A 363 -15.48 -8.97 5.86
CA THR A 363 -16.72 -8.30 6.29
C THR A 363 -16.49 -6.84 6.67
N TYR A 364 -15.41 -6.53 7.39
CA TYR A 364 -15.05 -5.14 7.69
C TYR A 364 -14.75 -4.33 6.41
N ARG A 365 -13.96 -4.88 5.50
CA ARG A 365 -13.64 -4.23 4.21
C ARG A 365 -14.92 -3.90 3.44
N ASP A 366 -15.82 -4.87 3.33
CA ASP A 366 -17.07 -4.72 2.57
C ASP A 366 -18.00 -3.69 3.27
N LEU A 367 -18.02 -3.67 4.60
CA LEU A 367 -18.70 -2.64 5.40
C LEU A 367 -18.16 -1.24 5.10
N TYR A 368 -16.84 -1.06 5.14
CA TYR A 368 -16.21 0.22 4.83
C TYR A 368 -16.51 0.65 3.40
N TYR A 369 -16.47 -0.29 2.45
CA TYR A 369 -16.80 -0.01 1.06
C TYR A 369 -18.24 0.52 0.93
N ILE A 370 -19.21 -0.18 1.53
CA ILE A 370 -20.62 0.24 1.57
C ILE A 370 -20.77 1.63 2.19
N GLN A 371 -20.11 1.89 3.33
CA GLN A 371 -20.16 3.19 4.01
C GLN A 371 -19.60 4.32 3.15
N VAL A 372 -18.46 4.10 2.50
CA VAL A 372 -17.82 5.10 1.62
C VAL A 372 -18.67 5.36 0.38
N THR A 373 -19.16 4.31 -0.28
CA THR A 373 -20.03 4.47 -1.47
C THR A 373 -21.28 5.26 -1.12
N HIS A 374 -21.91 4.96 0.02
CA HIS A 374 -23.13 5.64 0.46
C HIS A 374 -22.85 7.09 0.90
N ALA A 375 -21.80 7.33 1.70
CA ALA A 375 -21.42 8.67 2.11
C ALA A 375 -21.12 9.57 0.89
N THR A 376 -20.42 9.03 -0.10
CA THR A 376 -20.12 9.74 -1.35
C THR A 376 -21.40 10.13 -2.10
N ARG A 377 -22.37 9.23 -2.18
CA ARG A 377 -23.67 9.52 -2.83
C ARG A 377 -24.49 10.58 -2.10
N VAL A 378 -24.57 10.51 -0.76
CA VAL A 378 -25.26 11.52 0.06
C VAL A 378 -24.56 12.88 -0.01
N LEU A 379 -23.23 12.91 -0.02
CA LEU A 379 -22.49 14.16 -0.16
C LEU A 379 -22.71 14.80 -1.55
N GLY A 380 -22.93 13.98 -2.59
CA GLY A 380 -23.28 14.41 -3.94
C GLY A 380 -24.73 14.87 -4.16
N SER A 381 -25.65 14.69 -3.20
CA SER A 381 -27.05 15.12 -3.35
C SER A 381 -27.23 16.65 -3.24
N LYS A 382 -28.32 17.23 -3.76
CA LYS A 382 -28.58 18.69 -3.74
C LYS A 382 -29.15 19.23 -2.42
N SER A 383 -28.64 18.77 -1.27
CA SER A 383 -29.09 19.19 0.08
C SER A 383 -28.01 19.97 0.84
N ASP A 384 -28.42 20.67 1.91
CA ASP A 384 -27.53 21.46 2.77
C ASP A 384 -26.52 20.57 3.52
N ALA A 385 -25.30 21.07 3.71
CA ALA A 385 -24.17 20.31 4.26
C ALA A 385 -24.44 19.80 5.68
N SER A 386 -25.09 20.62 6.52
CA SER A 386 -25.43 20.22 7.89
C SER A 386 -26.47 19.10 7.94
N GLN A 387 -27.45 19.10 7.02
CA GLN A 387 -28.49 18.08 6.96
C GLN A 387 -27.93 16.74 6.47
N LYS A 388 -26.97 16.77 5.53
CA LYS A 388 -26.26 15.57 5.05
C LYS A 388 -25.46 14.89 6.16
N ILE A 389 -24.75 15.66 6.98
CA ILE A 389 -23.94 15.13 8.09
C ILE A 389 -24.85 14.51 9.16
N ASP A 390 -25.94 15.20 9.54
CA ASP A 390 -26.90 14.68 10.52
C ASP A 390 -27.58 13.39 10.03
N TYR A 391 -27.92 13.32 8.74
CA TYR A 391 -28.48 12.12 8.12
C TYR A 391 -27.49 10.95 8.12
N LEU A 392 -26.24 11.17 7.70
CA LEU A 392 -25.19 10.14 7.72
C LEU A 392 -24.96 9.59 9.13
N ASN A 393 -24.93 10.45 10.14
CA ASN A 393 -24.78 10.03 11.53
C ASN A 393 -25.97 9.19 12.02
N SER A 394 -27.20 9.60 11.70
CA SER A 394 -28.40 8.82 12.03
C SER A 394 -28.40 7.45 11.35
N LEU A 395 -27.97 7.42 10.08
CA LEU A 395 -27.94 6.21 9.27
C LEU A 395 -26.86 5.22 9.73
N PHE A 396 -25.64 5.69 9.99
CA PHE A 396 -24.58 4.83 10.52
C PHE A 396 -24.95 4.23 11.88
N ASN A 397 -25.68 4.97 12.71
CA ASN A 397 -26.23 4.43 13.97
C ASN A 397 -27.32 3.37 13.72
N LYS A 398 -28.17 3.55 12.70
CA LYS A 398 -29.16 2.54 12.29
C LYS A 398 -28.48 1.26 11.77
N TRP A 399 -27.48 1.40 10.91
CA TRP A 399 -26.74 0.27 10.34
C TRP A 399 -25.96 -0.49 11.40
N ARG A 400 -25.38 0.21 12.38
CA ARG A 400 -24.73 -0.42 13.54
C ARG A 400 -25.69 -1.29 14.36
N ARG A 401 -26.97 -0.91 14.46
CA ARG A 401 -28.00 -1.76 15.10
C ARG A 401 -28.38 -2.95 14.23
N LEU A 402 -28.59 -2.73 12.94
CA LEU A 402 -28.95 -3.80 11.99
C LEU A 402 -27.88 -4.89 11.89
N LEU A 403 -26.61 -4.55 12.01
CA LEU A 403 -25.51 -5.54 12.03
C LEU A 403 -25.53 -6.45 13.26
N ASN A 404 -26.07 -5.99 14.38
CA ASN A 404 -26.20 -6.81 15.59
C ASN A 404 -27.46 -7.69 15.54
N ASP A 405 -28.50 -7.25 14.83
CA ASP A 405 -29.83 -7.88 14.85
C ASP A 405 -30.11 -8.78 13.62
N LYS A 406 -29.32 -8.70 12.54
CA LYS A 406 -29.60 -9.38 11.25
C LYS A 406 -28.38 -10.04 10.63
N THR A 407 -28.63 -11.03 9.77
CA THR A 407 -27.58 -11.68 8.98
C THR A 407 -26.94 -10.73 7.97
N TRP A 408 -25.70 -11.00 7.56
CA TRP A 408 -24.95 -10.18 6.62
C TRP A 408 -25.67 -10.00 5.27
N SER A 409 -26.28 -11.07 4.74
CA SER A 409 -27.03 -11.06 3.49
C SER A 409 -28.27 -10.15 3.57
N ASP A 410 -28.98 -10.21 4.70
CA ASP A 410 -30.14 -9.35 4.94
C ASP A 410 -29.75 -7.88 5.09
N PHE A 411 -28.63 -7.63 5.77
CA PHE A 411 -28.06 -6.28 5.90
C PHE A 411 -27.71 -5.69 4.53
N GLN A 412 -26.99 -6.45 3.68
CA GLN A 412 -26.64 -6.01 2.33
C GLN A 412 -27.88 -5.68 1.49
N ARG A 413 -28.93 -6.52 1.57
CA ARG A 413 -30.19 -6.28 0.86
C ARG A 413 -30.87 -4.99 1.32
N LEU A 414 -30.95 -4.76 2.64
CA LEU A 414 -31.57 -3.56 3.22
C LEU A 414 -30.83 -2.28 2.85
N VAL A 415 -29.49 -2.33 2.84
CA VAL A 415 -28.67 -1.19 2.44
C VAL A 415 -28.81 -0.89 0.95
N ASN A 416 -28.83 -1.91 0.09
CA ASN A 416 -29.08 -1.71 -1.35
C ASN A 416 -30.46 -1.09 -1.61
N ASP A 417 -31.49 -1.51 -0.89
CA ASP A 417 -32.84 -0.94 -0.98
C ASP A 417 -32.91 0.52 -0.47
N GLU A 418 -32.12 0.89 0.54
CA GLU A 418 -31.94 2.30 0.94
C GLU A 418 -31.15 3.12 -0.10
N MET A 419 -30.13 2.52 -0.73
CA MET A 419 -29.36 3.18 -1.80
C MET A 419 -30.23 3.52 -3.02
N VAL A 420 -31.09 2.60 -3.44
CA VAL A 420 -32.03 2.81 -4.55
C VAL A 420 -33.06 3.91 -4.22
N ARG A 421 -33.50 4.03 -2.96
CA ARG A 421 -34.40 5.11 -2.52
C ARG A 421 -33.77 6.50 -2.54
N ILE A 422 -32.46 6.59 -2.32
CA ILE A 422 -31.72 7.86 -2.42
C ILE A 422 -31.59 8.28 -3.89
N GLU A 423 -31.41 7.33 -4.80
CA GLU A 423 -31.32 7.55 -6.25
C GLU A 423 -32.62 8.10 -6.85
N THR A 424 -33.79 7.78 -6.27
CA THR A 424 -35.10 8.31 -6.68
C THR A 424 -35.40 9.71 -6.11
N GLY A 425 -34.43 10.36 -5.45
CA GLY A 425 -34.51 11.77 -5.02
C GLY A 425 -35.20 11.98 -3.67
N GLN A 426 -35.55 10.91 -2.95
CA GLN A 426 -36.10 10.99 -1.60
C GLN A 426 -34.94 11.03 -0.58
N THR A 427 -34.42 12.23 -0.28
CA THR A 427 -33.63 12.40 0.96
C THR A 427 -34.61 12.62 2.11
N PRO A 428 -34.65 11.75 3.14
CA PRO A 428 -35.56 11.95 4.26
C PRO A 428 -35.13 13.16 5.09
N VAL A 429 -36.08 14.05 5.39
CA VAL A 429 -35.89 15.14 6.35
C VAL A 429 -35.72 14.52 7.74
N VAL A 430 -34.55 14.72 8.36
CA VAL A 430 -34.32 14.35 9.76
C VAL A 430 -35.17 15.27 10.64
N VAL A 431 -36.38 14.84 10.99
CA VAL A 431 -37.22 15.53 11.97
C VAL A 431 -36.60 15.31 13.36
N ARG A 432 -35.91 16.32 13.88
CA ARG A 432 -35.50 16.33 15.29
C ARG A 432 -36.75 16.39 16.17
N SER A 433 -37.05 15.30 16.86
CA SER A 433 -38.00 15.32 17.99
C SER A 433 -37.38 16.18 19.11
N ARG A 434 -37.75 17.45 19.18
CA ARG A 434 -37.51 18.29 20.37
C ARG A 434 -38.51 17.87 21.44
N MET A 435 -38.10 16.96 22.33
CA MET A 435 -38.78 16.78 23.61
C MET A 435 -38.61 18.05 24.47
N PRO A 436 -39.68 18.59 25.08
CA PRO A 436 -39.59 19.77 25.94
C PRO A 436 -38.86 19.43 27.24
N ARG A 437 -37.82 20.22 27.58
CA ARG A 437 -37.23 20.22 28.91
C ARG A 437 -38.23 20.83 29.89
N THR A 438 -38.85 20.02 30.74
CA THR A 438 -39.54 20.50 31.93
C THR A 438 -38.48 20.89 32.97
N ARG A 439 -38.55 22.17 33.35
CA ARG A 439 -37.83 22.80 34.45
C ARG A 439 -38.59 22.48 35.73
N ALA A 440 -37.97 21.76 36.67
CA ALA A 440 -38.47 21.65 38.03
C ALA A 440 -37.35 22.02 39.02
N THR A 441 -37.61 23.10 39.73
CA THR A 441 -36.86 23.67 40.84
C THR A 441 -37.01 22.85 42.11
N GLY A 442 -35.89 22.70 42.85
CA GLY A 442 -35.81 22.79 44.31
C GLY A 442 -36.46 21.70 45.16
N GLY A 443 -35.63 20.90 45.83
CA GLY A 443 -36.04 20.03 46.93
C GLY A 443 -34.84 19.37 47.60
N THR A 444 -34.30 20.03 48.62
CA THR A 444 -33.26 19.52 49.53
C THR A 444 -33.76 18.34 50.35
N SER A 445 -32.99 17.25 50.41
CA SER A 445 -32.88 16.42 51.61
C SER A 445 -31.64 15.52 51.52
N SER A 446 -30.81 15.60 52.55
CA SER A 446 -29.67 14.73 52.82
C SER A 446 -30.14 13.43 53.47
N ALA A 447 -29.58 12.30 53.06
CA ALA A 447 -29.30 11.18 53.96
C ALA A 447 -28.22 10.30 53.32
N GLY A 448 -27.14 10.07 54.08
CA GLY A 448 -26.02 9.25 53.68
C GLY A 448 -26.35 7.75 53.69
N GLY A 449 -25.54 7.00 52.95
CA GLY A 449 -25.59 5.55 52.92
C GLY A 449 -24.38 5.00 52.18
N THR A 450 -23.44 4.48 52.96
CA THR A 450 -22.22 3.75 52.61
C THR A 450 -22.45 2.53 51.71
N GLY A 451 -21.48 2.23 50.84
CA GLY A 451 -21.33 0.93 50.16
C GLY A 451 -20.12 0.95 49.23
N ALA A 452 -18.95 0.48 49.68
CA ALA A 452 -18.51 -0.91 49.52
C ALA A 452 -18.15 -1.26 48.06
N SER A 453 -16.85 -1.12 47.79
CA SER A 453 -16.12 -1.63 46.64
C SER A 453 -15.90 -3.15 46.79
N GLY A 454 -16.16 -3.92 45.73
CA GLY A 454 -15.69 -5.30 45.63
C GLY A 454 -16.41 -6.16 44.58
N SER A 455 -15.60 -6.73 43.67
CA SER A 455 -15.85 -7.89 42.76
C SER A 455 -17.02 -7.78 41.77
N GLY A 456 -16.84 -7.93 40.46
CA GLY A 456 -16.14 -9.03 39.76
C GLY A 456 -17.18 -10.09 39.40
N SER A 457 -17.50 -10.29 38.12
CA SER A 457 -18.05 -11.53 37.56
C SER A 457 -18.16 -11.47 36.03
N VAL A 458 -17.59 -12.50 35.40
CA VAL A 458 -17.84 -13.02 34.06
C VAL A 458 -19.31 -13.48 33.93
N PRO A 459 -19.87 -13.56 32.70
CA PRO A 459 -20.56 -14.80 32.31
C PRO A 459 -20.07 -15.26 30.92
N ALA A 460 -19.57 -16.48 30.75
CA ALA A 460 -20.25 -17.78 30.80
C ALA A 460 -21.10 -18.06 29.54
N SER A 461 -20.50 -18.89 28.67
CA SER A 461 -21.05 -19.98 27.86
C SER A 461 -22.57 -20.07 27.62
N GLY A 462 -22.94 -20.24 26.35
CA GLY A 462 -24.16 -20.93 25.92
C GLY A 462 -23.96 -21.53 24.52
N THR A 463 -23.54 -22.79 24.42
CA THR A 463 -24.37 -23.97 24.08
C THR A 463 -24.60 -24.15 22.57
N ALA A 464 -23.94 -25.17 22.03
CA ALA A 464 -24.13 -25.71 20.68
C ALA A 464 -25.46 -26.50 20.55
N PRO A 465 -26.04 -26.62 19.36
CA PRO A 465 -26.95 -27.71 19.03
C PRO A 465 -26.17 -28.88 18.44
N GLY A 466 -26.28 -30.05 19.08
CA GLY A 466 -25.79 -31.31 18.56
C GLY A 466 -26.69 -31.84 17.44
N THR A 467 -26.08 -32.35 16.39
CA THR A 467 -26.74 -33.17 15.37
C THR A 467 -26.10 -34.56 15.41
N THR A 468 -26.90 -35.53 15.86
CA THR A 468 -26.63 -36.96 15.84
C THR A 468 -26.60 -37.48 14.41
N LEU A 469 -25.54 -38.20 14.03
CA LEU A 469 -25.51 -39.07 12.86
C LEU A 469 -25.06 -40.46 13.30
N ASN A 470 -26.03 -41.39 13.24
CA ASN A 470 -25.83 -42.82 13.34
C ASN A 470 -25.01 -43.33 12.15
N THR A 471 -23.98 -44.12 12.42
CA THR A 471 -23.48 -45.11 11.47
C THR A 471 -23.35 -46.45 12.18
N ASP A 472 -24.32 -47.32 11.91
CA ASP A 472 -24.25 -48.75 12.14
C ASP A 472 -23.13 -49.38 11.30
N GLY A 473 -22.37 -50.30 11.90
CA GLY A 473 -21.30 -51.00 11.23
C GLY A 473 -20.64 -52.08 12.09
N SER A 474 -21.31 -53.22 12.17
CA SER A 474 -20.72 -54.58 12.07
C SER A 474 -19.42 -54.89 12.85
N GLY A 475 -19.53 -55.71 13.90
CA GLY A 475 -18.40 -56.47 14.44
C GLY A 475 -18.80 -57.49 15.51
N SER A 476 -19.03 -58.74 15.11
CA SER A 476 -19.00 -59.93 15.99
C SER A 476 -17.57 -60.54 16.01
N PRO A 477 -17.26 -61.58 16.82
CA PRO A 477 -16.62 -61.41 18.13
C PRO A 477 -15.24 -62.08 18.21
N GLN A 478 -14.32 -61.55 19.03
CA GLN A 478 -13.12 -62.29 19.42
C GLN A 478 -13.37 -63.15 20.66
N LEU A 479 -13.16 -64.45 20.46
CA LEU A 479 -13.01 -65.49 21.47
C LEU A 479 -11.89 -65.12 22.46
N ARG A 480 -12.23 -65.13 23.74
CA ARG A 480 -11.30 -65.21 24.87
C ARG A 480 -11.08 -66.67 25.19
N ASP A 481 -9.87 -67.17 24.97
CA ASP A 481 -9.34 -68.30 25.74
C ASP A 481 -8.33 -67.77 26.75
N SER A 482 -8.66 -68.02 28.02
CA SER A 482 -7.80 -67.83 29.18
C SER A 482 -7.29 -69.20 29.60
N LEU A 483 -5.99 -69.41 29.72
CA LEU A 483 -5.45 -70.44 30.61
C LEU A 483 -3.98 -70.19 30.98
N HIS A 484 -3.83 -69.83 32.26
CA HIS A 484 -2.79 -70.16 33.23
C HIS A 484 -1.34 -70.42 32.77
N LYS A 485 -0.44 -69.57 33.26
CA LYS A 485 0.87 -70.00 33.75
C LYS A 485 0.86 -69.97 35.27
N ASN A 486 0.95 -71.15 35.87
CA ASN A 486 1.39 -71.35 37.24
C ASN A 486 2.91 -71.24 37.30
N GLU A 487 3.36 -70.70 38.42
CA GLU A 487 4.73 -70.58 38.86
C GLU A 487 5.34 -71.93 39.29
N THR A 488 6.67 -71.90 39.37
CA THR A 488 7.59 -72.72 40.19
C THR A 488 8.26 -73.97 39.61
N SER A 489 9.59 -73.91 39.74
CA SER A 489 10.62 -74.96 39.88
C SER A 489 11.04 -75.81 38.70
#